data_AF-A0A354I8Q4-F1
#
_entry.id   AF-A0A354I8Q4-F1
#
_cell.length_a   1.000
_cell.length_b   1.000
_cell.length_c   1.000
_cell.angle_alpha   90.00
_cell.angle_beta   90.00
_cell.angle_gamma   90.00
#
_symmetry.space_group_name_H-M   'P 1'
#
loop_
_entity.id
_entity.type
_entity.pdbx_description
1 polymer ?
#
loop_
_entity_poly.entity_id
_entity_poly.type
_entity_poly.pdbx_seq_one_letter_code
_entity_poly.pdbx_strand_id
1 'polypeptide(L)'
;MRMVKRFCRKYPSARYHKKSYQELLWEVCFWILPMVNPDGVAVSQYGFKGLHSVHLQKLVKGLGGKNTEGWKANARGVDLNRNYSTGFGRETAKSRGSAMYPGKTPFSERETRALVKLFLKTRPKAVINYHETGHLIYYKENSSLVQTVHSLTGYRLCPEGEECNGNLGDWLTEKGIPWCTVETCIGDAPVQR
;
A
#
# COMPACT_ATOMS: atom_id res chain seq x y z
N MET A 1 0.74 -14.64 -2.69
CA MET A 1 -0.41 -14.11 -3.46
C MET A 1 -1.62 -15.06 -3.48
N ARG A 2 -2.46 -15.05 -2.43
CA ARG A 2 -3.65 -15.93 -2.37
C ARG A 2 -4.79 -15.48 -3.30
N MET A 3 -4.98 -14.17 -3.47
CA MET A 3 -6.05 -13.57 -4.29
C MET A 3 -5.96 -13.99 -5.76
N VAL A 4 -4.84 -13.72 -6.44
CA VAL A 4 -4.64 -14.10 -7.86
C VAL A 4 -4.78 -15.62 -8.05
N LYS A 5 -4.16 -16.41 -7.18
CA LYS A 5 -4.28 -17.88 -7.22
C LYS A 5 -5.73 -18.34 -7.10
N ARG A 6 -6.53 -17.71 -6.22
CA ARG A 6 -7.96 -17.99 -6.09
C ARG A 6 -8.70 -17.62 -7.36
N PHE A 7 -8.55 -16.40 -7.88
CA PHE A 7 -9.22 -15.96 -9.10
C PHE A 7 -8.91 -16.87 -10.28
N CYS A 8 -7.64 -17.12 -10.61
CA CYS A 8 -7.27 -17.95 -11.75
C CYS A 8 -7.78 -19.39 -11.63
N ARG A 9 -7.69 -20.01 -10.44
CA ARG A 9 -8.16 -21.39 -10.24
C ARG A 9 -9.68 -21.52 -10.25
N LYS A 10 -10.38 -20.49 -9.77
CA LYS A 10 -11.83 -20.52 -9.58
C LYS A 10 -12.59 -19.87 -10.74
N TYR A 11 -11.93 -19.14 -11.61
CA TYR A 11 -12.52 -18.47 -12.78
C TYR A 11 -13.48 -19.36 -13.60
N PRO A 12 -13.15 -20.61 -13.97
CA PRO A 12 -14.03 -21.40 -14.83
C PRO A 12 -15.28 -21.97 -14.14
N SER A 13 -15.37 -21.96 -12.81
CA SER A 13 -16.43 -22.70 -12.10
C SER A 13 -17.04 -22.01 -10.88
N ALA A 14 -16.41 -20.96 -10.34
CA ALA A 14 -16.94 -20.27 -9.17
C ALA A 14 -18.09 -19.34 -9.52
N ARG A 15 -18.98 -19.20 -8.55
CA ARG A 15 -20.12 -18.29 -8.58
C ARG A 15 -20.13 -17.41 -7.34
N TYR A 16 -20.66 -16.21 -7.48
CA TYR A 16 -20.94 -15.26 -6.39
C TYR A 16 -22.37 -14.72 -6.59
N HIS A 17 -23.22 -14.88 -5.57
CA HIS A 17 -24.67 -14.61 -5.62
C HIS A 17 -25.34 -15.06 -6.94
N LYS A 18 -25.15 -16.34 -7.29
CA LYS A 18 -25.68 -17.00 -8.50
C LYS A 18 -25.06 -16.54 -9.83
N LYS A 19 -24.23 -15.50 -9.90
CA LYS A 19 -23.47 -15.14 -11.11
C LYS A 19 -22.12 -15.84 -11.15
N SER A 20 -21.72 -16.35 -12.31
CA SER A 20 -20.39 -16.93 -12.52
C SER A 20 -19.30 -15.86 -12.45
N TYR A 21 -18.07 -16.27 -12.13
CA TYR A 21 -16.91 -15.37 -12.20
C TYR A 21 -16.67 -14.87 -13.63
N GLN A 22 -16.97 -15.68 -14.65
CA GLN A 22 -16.88 -15.27 -16.05
C GLN A 22 -17.80 -14.09 -16.35
N GLU A 23 -19.08 -14.17 -15.97
CA GLU A 23 -20.05 -13.08 -16.13
C GLU A 23 -19.64 -11.83 -15.33
N LEU A 24 -19.17 -12.00 -14.10
CA LEU A 24 -18.80 -10.87 -13.24
C LEU A 24 -17.55 -10.14 -13.70
N LEU A 25 -16.62 -10.84 -14.35
CA LEU A 25 -15.31 -10.31 -14.70
C LEU A 25 -15.18 -9.98 -16.19
N TRP A 26 -16.20 -10.27 -17.00
CA TRP A 26 -16.16 -10.09 -18.46
C TRP A 26 -15.78 -8.66 -18.88
N GLU A 27 -16.31 -7.66 -18.18
CA GLU A 27 -16.07 -6.23 -18.47
C GLU A 27 -15.25 -5.53 -17.37
N VAL A 28 -14.61 -6.32 -16.48
CA VAL A 28 -13.88 -5.78 -15.32
C VAL A 28 -12.40 -6.12 -15.42
N CYS A 29 -11.55 -5.10 -15.44
CA CYS A 29 -10.10 -5.26 -15.38
C CYS A 29 -9.58 -5.06 -13.96
N PHE A 30 -8.92 -6.06 -13.40
CA PHE A 30 -8.22 -5.97 -12.13
C PHE A 30 -6.72 -5.76 -12.35
N TRP A 31 -6.18 -4.67 -11.79
CA TRP A 31 -4.74 -4.47 -11.63
C TRP A 31 -4.34 -4.88 -10.22
N ILE A 32 -3.63 -5.99 -10.09
CA ILE A 32 -3.19 -6.50 -8.79
C ILE A 32 -1.67 -6.30 -8.67
N LEU A 33 -1.27 -5.38 -7.80
CA LEU A 33 0.14 -5.12 -7.49
C LEU A 33 0.47 -5.80 -6.17
N PRO A 34 1.18 -6.94 -6.17
CA PRO A 34 1.41 -7.71 -4.95
C PRO A 34 2.32 -7.01 -3.95
N MET A 35 3.20 -6.14 -4.43
CA MET A 35 4.22 -5.52 -3.62
C MET A 35 4.64 -4.20 -4.25
N VAL A 36 4.50 -3.11 -3.50
CA VAL A 36 4.90 -1.76 -3.92
C VAL A 36 6.23 -1.34 -3.31
N ASN A 37 6.71 -2.05 -2.27
CA ASN A 37 7.99 -1.83 -1.60
C ASN A 37 8.82 -3.14 -1.52
N PRO A 38 9.27 -3.71 -2.65
CA PRO A 38 10.00 -4.98 -2.63
C PRO A 38 11.33 -4.88 -1.85
N ASP A 39 12.01 -3.74 -1.97
CA ASP A 39 13.27 -3.47 -1.27
C ASP A 39 13.08 -3.38 0.24
N GLY A 40 12.07 -2.63 0.71
CA GLY A 40 11.76 -2.51 2.13
C GLY A 40 11.35 -3.85 2.75
N VAL A 41 10.60 -4.69 2.02
CA VAL A 41 10.27 -6.04 2.47
C VAL A 41 11.50 -6.93 2.56
N ALA A 42 12.41 -6.87 1.59
CA ALA A 42 13.67 -7.60 1.66
C ALA A 42 14.51 -7.18 2.88
N VAL A 43 14.55 -5.87 3.18
CA VAL A 43 15.20 -5.34 4.39
C VAL A 43 14.52 -5.83 5.66
N SER A 44 13.19 -5.76 5.73
CA SER A 44 12.43 -6.20 6.90
C SER A 44 12.64 -7.69 7.21
N GLN A 45 12.63 -8.55 6.18
CA GLN A 45 12.70 -10.01 6.35
C GLN A 45 14.12 -10.56 6.51
N TYR A 46 15.11 -9.97 5.82
CA TYR A 46 16.45 -10.54 5.70
C TYR A 46 17.56 -9.57 6.11
N GLY A 47 17.18 -8.43 6.68
CA GLY A 47 18.10 -7.33 6.96
C GLY A 47 18.66 -6.72 5.69
N PHE A 48 19.68 -5.86 5.83
CA PHE A 48 20.37 -5.26 4.68
C PHE A 48 20.93 -6.32 3.70
N LYS A 49 21.23 -7.55 4.16
CA LYS A 49 21.75 -8.65 3.31
C LYS A 49 20.72 -9.18 2.30
N GLY A 50 19.43 -8.90 2.49
CA GLY A 50 18.38 -9.25 1.52
C GLY A 50 18.43 -8.45 0.22
N LEU A 51 19.17 -7.34 0.19
CA LEU A 51 19.28 -6.48 -0.99
C LEU A 51 20.37 -6.97 -1.93
N HIS A 52 20.11 -6.97 -3.24
CA HIS A 52 21.11 -7.35 -4.24
C HIS A 52 22.20 -6.28 -4.47
N SER A 53 21.87 -5.00 -4.23
CA SER A 53 22.80 -3.89 -4.47
C SER A 53 23.69 -3.62 -3.26
N VAL A 54 25.00 -3.84 -3.39
CA VAL A 54 26.00 -3.52 -2.35
C VAL A 54 25.91 -2.06 -1.88
N HIS A 55 25.60 -1.13 -2.79
CA HIS A 55 25.39 0.27 -2.43
C HIS A 55 24.20 0.44 -1.48
N LEU A 56 23.06 -0.18 -1.80
CA LEU A 56 21.87 -0.13 -0.94
C LEU A 56 22.09 -0.88 0.39
N GLN A 57 22.84 -1.99 0.37
CA GLN A 57 23.23 -2.68 1.60
C GLN A 57 24.00 -1.76 2.56
N LYS A 58 25.02 -1.05 2.05
CA LYS A 58 25.81 -0.09 2.84
C LYS A 58 24.94 1.05 3.37
N LEU A 59 24.04 1.58 2.52
CA LEU A 59 23.12 2.64 2.90
C LEU A 59 22.19 2.21 4.03
N VAL A 60 21.45 1.11 3.87
CA VAL A 60 20.52 0.59 4.88
C VAL A 60 21.26 0.27 6.18
N LYS A 61 22.45 -0.34 6.10
CA LYS A 61 23.29 -0.60 7.27
C LYS A 61 23.66 0.69 8.03
N GLY A 62 23.90 1.79 7.31
CA GLY A 62 24.17 3.11 7.89
C GLY A 62 22.94 3.79 8.51
N LEU A 63 21.74 3.43 8.07
CA LEU A 63 20.46 3.96 8.57
C LEU A 63 19.89 3.17 9.76
N GLY A 64 20.69 2.32 10.40
CA GLY A 64 20.23 1.49 11.51
C GLY A 64 19.64 0.13 11.10
N GLY A 65 19.70 -0.25 9.82
CA GLY A 65 19.21 -1.53 9.29
C GLY A 65 19.99 -2.78 9.74
N LYS A 66 20.66 -2.72 10.91
CA LYS A 66 21.09 -3.88 11.68
C LYS A 66 19.95 -4.43 12.55
N ASN A 67 19.03 -3.56 13.00
CA ASN A 67 17.75 -3.94 13.58
C ASN A 67 16.64 -3.51 12.62
N THR A 68 16.08 -4.46 11.88
CA THR A 68 15.08 -4.22 10.82
C THR A 68 13.67 -4.61 11.22
N GLU A 69 13.47 -4.98 12.49
CA GLU A 69 12.14 -5.13 13.05
C GLU A 69 11.40 -3.79 12.93
N GLY A 70 10.24 -3.80 12.28
CA GLY A 70 9.46 -2.59 12.02
C GLY A 70 10.00 -1.68 10.90
N TRP A 71 10.95 -2.12 10.07
CA TRP A 71 11.41 -1.31 8.92
C TRP A 71 10.29 -1.08 7.90
N LYS A 72 9.77 0.16 7.82
CA LYS A 72 8.68 0.56 6.91
C LYS A 72 9.15 1.20 5.60
N ALA A 73 10.35 1.77 5.60
CA ALA A 73 10.87 2.51 4.46
C ALA A 73 11.30 1.59 3.29
N ASN A 74 11.55 2.15 2.11
CA ASN A 74 12.29 1.44 1.06
C ASN A 74 13.80 1.38 1.39
N ALA A 75 14.61 0.73 0.54
CA ALA A 75 16.07 0.64 0.78
C ALA A 75 16.80 1.98 0.72
N ARG A 76 16.16 3.05 0.21
CA ARG A 76 16.68 4.42 0.26
C ARG A 76 16.27 5.14 1.55
N GLY A 77 15.55 4.48 2.45
CA GLY A 77 15.12 5.02 3.73
C GLY A 77 13.95 6.00 3.61
N VAL A 78 13.15 5.92 2.54
CA VAL A 78 11.94 6.73 2.35
C VAL A 78 10.70 5.92 2.68
N ASP A 79 9.83 6.48 3.52
CA ASP A 79 8.48 5.99 3.71
C ASP A 79 7.65 6.29 2.47
N LEU A 80 7.35 5.26 1.69
CA LEU A 80 6.63 5.41 0.42
C LEU A 80 5.22 5.96 0.63
N ASN A 81 4.60 5.72 1.80
CA ASN A 81 3.28 6.25 2.12
C ASN A 81 3.34 7.69 2.68
N ARG A 82 4.47 8.38 2.52
CA ARG A 82 4.62 9.83 2.71
C ARG A 82 5.23 10.53 1.50
N ASN A 83 5.43 9.81 0.40
CA ASN A 83 6.17 10.28 -0.78
C ASN A 83 5.25 10.80 -1.90
N TYR A 84 3.97 11.08 -1.62
CA TYR A 84 3.01 11.63 -2.58
C TYR A 84 2.92 13.16 -2.49
N SER A 85 2.43 13.83 -3.54
CA SER A 85 2.42 15.30 -3.63
C SER A 85 1.43 15.99 -2.71
N THR A 86 0.27 15.39 -2.47
CA THR A 86 -0.82 15.99 -1.72
C THR A 86 -0.46 15.98 -0.24
N GLY A 87 -0.32 17.17 0.37
CA GLY A 87 0.11 17.29 1.77
C GLY A 87 1.59 16.97 2.02
N PHE A 88 2.43 16.87 0.98
CA PHE A 88 3.84 16.49 1.12
C PHE A 88 4.59 17.32 2.18
N GLY A 89 5.33 16.62 3.05
CA GLY A 89 6.23 17.26 4.03
C GLY A 89 5.55 17.74 5.32
N ARG A 90 4.21 17.69 5.42
CA ARG A 90 3.48 18.04 6.65
C ARG A 90 3.64 16.95 7.71
N GLU A 91 4.01 17.34 8.93
CA GLU A 91 4.11 16.44 10.09
C GLU A 91 5.00 15.21 9.85
N THR A 92 6.13 15.41 9.16
CA THR A 92 7.02 14.33 8.73
C THR A 92 8.28 14.19 9.57
N ALA A 93 8.84 12.98 9.56
CA ALA A 93 10.17 12.76 10.12
C ALA A 93 11.24 13.40 9.22
N LYS A 94 12.34 13.85 9.83
CA LYS A 94 13.47 14.48 9.11
C LYS A 94 14.57 13.47 8.72
N SER A 95 14.59 12.30 9.33
CA SER A 95 15.67 11.33 9.22
C SER A 95 15.32 10.17 8.30
N ARG A 96 16.21 9.84 7.36
CA ARG A 96 16.07 8.66 6.50
C ARG A 96 16.03 7.38 7.34
N GLY A 97 15.23 6.41 6.91
CA GLY A 97 15.04 5.13 7.58
C GLY A 97 13.99 5.18 8.69
N SER A 98 13.62 6.36 9.18
CA SER A 98 12.49 6.53 10.09
C SER A 98 11.16 6.33 9.36
N ALA A 99 10.17 5.79 10.08
CA ALA A 99 8.78 5.96 9.68
C ALA A 99 8.48 7.46 9.52
N MET A 100 7.57 7.81 8.60
CA MET A 100 7.21 9.19 8.28
C MET A 100 8.25 10.01 7.49
N TYR A 101 9.43 9.48 7.12
CA TYR A 101 10.37 10.26 6.29
C TYR A 101 9.91 10.28 4.83
N PRO A 102 9.57 11.46 4.26
CA PRO A 102 8.84 11.53 3.01
C PRO A 102 9.76 11.51 1.79
N GLY A 103 11.08 11.55 1.98
CA GLY A 103 12.03 11.84 0.91
C GLY A 103 12.25 13.34 0.71
N LYS A 104 13.04 13.69 -0.31
CA LYS A 104 13.46 15.09 -0.54
C LYS A 104 12.40 15.93 -1.24
N THR A 105 11.61 15.28 -2.11
CA THR A 105 10.55 15.91 -2.91
C THR A 105 9.42 14.90 -3.10
N PRO A 106 8.20 15.34 -3.44
CA PRO A 106 7.15 14.46 -3.92
C PRO A 106 7.67 13.54 -5.01
N PHE A 107 7.26 12.28 -4.98
CA PHE A 107 7.62 11.26 -5.97
C PHE A 107 9.12 11.16 -6.23
N SER A 108 9.93 11.40 -5.20
CA SER A 108 11.39 11.24 -5.31
C SER A 108 11.78 9.78 -5.58
N GLU A 109 10.97 8.83 -5.12
CA GLU A 109 11.21 7.40 -5.24
C GLU A 109 10.63 6.82 -6.54
N ARG A 110 11.24 5.74 -7.04
CA ARG A 110 10.83 5.14 -8.33
C ARG A 110 9.51 4.40 -8.19
N GLU A 111 9.27 3.83 -7.02
CA GLU A 111 8.11 3.04 -6.63
C GLU A 111 6.83 3.87 -6.68
N THR A 112 6.81 5.04 -6.04
CA THR A 112 5.67 5.96 -6.08
C THR A 112 5.45 6.54 -7.48
N ARG A 113 6.52 6.91 -8.21
CA ARG A 113 6.40 7.32 -9.62
C ARG A 113 5.79 6.22 -10.50
N ALA A 114 6.15 4.95 -10.28
CA ALA A 114 5.61 3.84 -11.02
C ALA A 114 4.11 3.66 -10.75
N LEU A 115 3.68 3.75 -9.49
CA LEU A 115 2.25 3.72 -9.13
C LEU A 115 1.48 4.87 -9.77
N VAL A 116 1.97 6.10 -9.65
CA VAL A 116 1.32 7.27 -10.24
C VAL A 116 1.20 7.14 -11.75
N LYS A 117 2.28 6.72 -12.43
CA LYS A 117 2.25 6.48 -13.88
C LYS A 117 1.22 5.41 -14.24
N LEU A 118 1.10 4.36 -13.44
CA LEU A 118 0.09 3.33 -13.64
C LEU A 118 -1.32 3.92 -13.51
N PHE A 119 -1.63 4.62 -12.42
CA PHE A 119 -2.96 5.19 -12.20
C PHE A 119 -3.36 6.21 -13.26
N LEU A 120 -2.43 7.06 -13.70
CA LEU A 120 -2.67 8.01 -14.79
C LEU A 120 -2.94 7.30 -16.12
N LYS A 121 -2.28 6.15 -16.37
CA LYS A 121 -2.46 5.36 -17.58
C LYS A 121 -3.77 4.56 -17.57
N THR A 122 -4.10 3.94 -16.44
CA THR A 122 -5.22 2.99 -16.34
C THR A 122 -6.52 3.64 -15.91
N ARG A 123 -6.46 4.79 -15.22
CA ARG A 123 -7.61 5.55 -14.70
C ARG A 123 -8.61 4.62 -13.98
N PRO A 124 -8.18 3.96 -12.89
CA PRO A 124 -9.02 2.97 -12.21
C PRO A 124 -10.29 3.63 -11.66
N LYS A 125 -11.39 2.87 -11.65
CA LYS A 125 -12.66 3.31 -11.06
C LYS A 125 -12.67 3.30 -9.53
N ALA A 126 -11.77 2.52 -8.93
CA ALA A 126 -11.61 2.38 -7.50
C ALA A 126 -10.23 1.79 -7.18
N VAL A 127 -9.69 2.09 -6.01
CA VAL A 127 -8.43 1.52 -5.51
C VAL A 127 -8.63 0.97 -4.09
N ILE A 128 -8.22 -0.29 -3.87
CA ILE A 128 -8.11 -0.87 -2.53
C ILE A 128 -6.62 -1.01 -2.23
N ASN A 129 -6.17 -0.34 -1.18
CA ASN A 129 -4.80 -0.40 -0.69
C ASN A 129 -4.74 -1.31 0.54
N TYR A 130 -3.78 -2.23 0.62
CA TYR A 130 -3.69 -3.18 1.73
C TYR A 130 -2.50 -2.86 2.62
N HIS A 131 -2.76 -2.71 3.91
CA HIS A 131 -1.80 -2.41 4.95
C HIS A 131 -1.96 -3.36 6.14
N GLU A 132 -1.04 -3.28 7.09
CA GLU A 132 -1.12 -3.91 8.41
C GLU A 132 -0.67 -2.87 9.46
N THR A 133 -1.35 -2.71 10.61
CA THR A 133 -2.32 -3.63 11.27
C THR A 133 -3.54 -2.89 11.84
N GLY A 134 -4.66 -3.59 12.12
CA GLY A 134 -5.71 -3.04 13.00
C GLY A 134 -7.16 -3.47 12.77
N HIS A 135 -7.48 -4.25 11.73
CA HIS A 135 -8.88 -4.55 11.34
C HIS A 135 -9.72 -3.27 11.09
N LEU A 136 -9.12 -2.32 10.38
CA LEU A 136 -9.71 -1.02 10.08
C LEU A 136 -9.79 -0.79 8.58
N ILE A 137 -10.71 0.08 8.18
CA ILE A 137 -10.79 0.62 6.83
C ILE A 137 -10.60 2.13 6.94
N TYR A 138 -9.46 2.62 6.50
CA TYR A 138 -9.18 4.04 6.34
C TYR A 138 -9.76 4.56 5.02
N TYR A 139 -10.36 5.74 5.07
CA TYR A 139 -10.95 6.43 3.93
C TYR A 139 -11.10 7.92 4.22
N LYS A 140 -11.19 8.75 3.17
CA LYS A 140 -11.52 10.18 3.31
C LYS A 140 -12.98 10.46 2.91
N GLU A 141 -13.48 9.79 1.88
CA GLU A 141 -14.88 9.88 1.44
C GLU A 141 -15.61 8.55 1.61
N ASN A 142 -16.82 8.60 2.18
CA ASN A 142 -17.61 7.40 2.45
C ASN A 142 -18.31 6.86 1.18
N SER A 143 -17.51 6.32 0.25
CA SER A 143 -17.98 5.83 -1.05
C SER A 143 -18.67 4.45 -0.96
N SER A 144 -19.35 4.06 -2.05
CA SER A 144 -19.93 2.72 -2.18
C SER A 144 -18.88 1.60 -2.09
N LEU A 145 -17.63 1.88 -2.50
CA LEU A 145 -16.49 0.98 -2.30
C LEU A 145 -16.27 0.73 -0.81
N VAL A 146 -16.16 1.79 0.00
CA VAL A 146 -15.92 1.70 1.45
C VAL A 146 -17.02 0.87 2.12
N GLN A 147 -18.29 1.16 1.81
CA GLN A 147 -19.44 0.44 2.34
C GLN A 147 -19.45 -1.04 1.92
N THR A 148 -19.06 -1.34 0.67
CA THR A 148 -18.96 -2.72 0.18
C THR A 148 -17.85 -3.48 0.92
N VAL A 149 -16.66 -2.88 1.06
CA VAL A 149 -15.55 -3.52 1.79
C VAL A 149 -15.93 -3.73 3.25
N HIS A 150 -16.53 -2.73 3.91
CA HIS A 150 -17.00 -2.84 5.29
C HIS A 150 -18.02 -3.97 5.47
N SER A 151 -19.02 -4.05 4.59
CA SER A 151 -20.05 -5.10 4.65
C SER A 151 -19.47 -6.50 4.45
N LEU A 152 -18.42 -6.63 3.65
CA LEU A 152 -17.77 -7.92 3.37
C LEU A 152 -16.79 -8.36 4.46
N THR A 153 -16.11 -7.43 5.13
CA THR A 153 -15.06 -7.75 6.11
C THR A 153 -15.50 -7.60 7.57
N GLY A 154 -16.50 -6.76 7.83
CA GLY A 154 -16.88 -6.32 9.18
C GLY A 154 -15.86 -5.39 9.85
N TYR A 155 -14.82 -4.93 9.14
CA TYR A 155 -13.77 -4.09 9.70
C TYR A 155 -14.30 -2.70 10.04
N ARG A 156 -13.83 -2.11 11.13
CA ARG A 156 -14.31 -0.80 11.59
C ARG A 156 -13.88 0.30 10.61
N LEU A 157 -14.82 1.17 10.27
CA LEU A 157 -14.58 2.38 9.48
C LEU A 157 -13.80 3.41 10.31
N CYS A 158 -12.72 3.93 9.75
CA CYS A 158 -11.89 4.98 10.36
C CYS A 158 -11.67 6.11 9.35
N PRO A 159 -12.40 7.24 9.44
CA PRO A 159 -12.15 8.37 8.55
C PRO A 159 -10.74 8.96 8.82
N GLU A 160 -9.99 9.24 7.76
CA GLU A 160 -8.72 9.98 7.86
C GLU A 160 -9.00 11.48 7.97
N GLY A 161 -8.42 12.12 8.98
CA GLY A 161 -8.45 13.58 9.13
C GLY A 161 -7.38 14.29 8.31
N GLU A 162 -7.28 15.61 8.50
CA GLU A 162 -6.32 16.46 7.77
C GLU A 162 -4.87 16.26 8.23
N GLU A 163 -4.65 15.63 9.39
CA GLU A 163 -3.34 15.24 9.91
C GLU A 163 -2.69 14.11 9.08
N CYS A 164 -3.50 13.29 8.40
CA CYS A 164 -3.02 12.29 7.46
C CYS A 164 -2.62 12.97 6.14
N ASN A 165 -1.31 12.98 5.85
CA ASN A 165 -0.74 13.74 4.73
C ASN A 165 0.33 12.97 3.96
N GLY A 166 0.51 13.34 2.69
CA GLY A 166 1.58 12.82 1.82
C GLY A 166 1.39 11.37 1.41
N ASN A 167 0.21 10.79 1.67
CA ASN A 167 -0.08 9.38 1.49
C ASN A 167 -0.77 9.10 0.14
N LEU A 168 -0.91 7.82 -0.21
CA LEU A 168 -1.55 7.45 -1.48
C LEU A 168 -3.03 7.86 -1.53
N GLY A 169 -3.74 7.71 -0.41
CA GLY A 169 -5.14 8.08 -0.28
C GLY A 169 -5.40 9.56 -0.55
N ASP A 170 -4.58 10.45 0.02
CA ASP A 170 -4.66 11.89 -0.23
C ASP A 170 -4.55 12.21 -1.73
N TRP A 171 -3.57 11.59 -2.38
CA TRP A 171 -3.36 11.78 -3.81
C TRP A 171 -4.53 11.25 -4.64
N LEU A 172 -5.09 10.09 -4.28
CA LEU A 172 -6.27 9.52 -4.95
C LEU A 172 -7.51 10.40 -4.77
N THR A 173 -7.72 10.96 -3.57
CA THR A 173 -8.78 11.94 -3.31
C THR A 173 -8.59 13.19 -4.18
N GLU A 174 -7.38 13.75 -4.28
CA GLU A 174 -7.10 14.88 -5.16
C GLU A 174 -7.41 14.56 -6.65
N LYS A 175 -7.25 13.29 -7.06
CA LYS A 175 -7.60 12.84 -8.42
C LYS A 175 -9.06 12.41 -8.60
N GLY A 176 -9.89 12.50 -7.56
CA GLY A 176 -11.28 12.08 -7.60
C GLY A 176 -11.45 10.58 -7.83
N ILE A 177 -10.48 9.76 -7.38
CA ILE A 177 -10.53 8.30 -7.50
C ILE A 177 -10.97 7.72 -6.14
N PRO A 178 -12.12 7.04 -6.06
CA PRO A 178 -12.57 6.38 -4.83
C PRO A 178 -11.54 5.37 -4.33
N TRP A 179 -11.27 5.39 -3.03
CA TRP A 179 -10.29 4.50 -2.42
C TRP A 179 -10.64 4.11 -1.00
N CYS A 180 -10.02 3.03 -0.53
CA CYS A 180 -9.90 2.72 0.89
C CYS A 180 -8.58 2.01 1.17
N THR A 181 -8.04 2.19 2.38
CA THR A 181 -6.92 1.41 2.89
C THR A 181 -7.45 0.40 3.90
N VAL A 182 -7.24 -0.89 3.65
CA VAL A 182 -7.64 -1.98 4.53
C VAL A 182 -6.45 -2.40 5.38
N GLU A 183 -6.51 -2.10 6.67
CA GLU A 183 -5.54 -2.55 7.67
C GLU A 183 -5.94 -3.95 8.15
N THR A 184 -5.17 -4.94 7.73
CA THR A 184 -5.43 -6.35 8.05
C THR A 184 -4.70 -6.79 9.32
N CYS A 185 -5.09 -7.93 9.89
CA CYS A 185 -4.51 -8.48 11.12
C CYS A 185 -4.72 -7.63 12.39
N ILE A 186 -4.44 -8.25 13.55
CA ILE A 186 -4.43 -7.64 14.88
C ILE A 186 -3.03 -7.88 15.46
N GLY A 187 -2.42 -6.85 16.07
CA GLY A 187 -1.09 -6.91 16.68
C GLY A 187 0.01 -6.30 15.81
N ASP A 188 1.24 -6.20 16.31
CA ASP A 188 2.33 -5.50 15.63
C ASP A 188 2.85 -6.23 14.39
N ALA A 189 3.24 -5.45 13.37
CA ALA A 189 3.92 -5.96 12.18
C ALA A 189 5.45 -6.00 12.39
N PRO A 190 6.15 -7.08 11.98
CA PRO A 190 5.62 -8.25 11.28
C PRO A 190 4.83 -9.16 12.22
N VAL A 191 3.64 -9.59 11.78
CA VAL A 191 2.80 -10.52 12.54
C VAL A 191 3.59 -11.82 12.76
N GLN A 192 3.67 -12.27 14.01
CA GLN A 192 4.39 -13.52 14.35
C GLN A 192 3.78 -14.69 13.56
N ARG A 193 4.66 -15.53 13.00
CA ARG A 193 4.28 -16.65 12.12
C ARG A 193 3.57 -17.77 12.86
#